data_AF-V6LWJ2-F1
#
_entry.id   AF-V6LWJ2-F1
#
_cell.length_a   1.000
_cell.length_b   1.000
_cell.length_c   1.000
_cell.angle_alpha   90.00
_cell.angle_beta   90.00
_cell.angle_gamma   90.00
#
_symmetry.space_group_name_H-M   'P 1'
#
loop_
_entity.id
_entity.type
_entity.pdbx_description
1 polymer ?
#
loop_
_entity_poly.entity_id
_entity_poly.type
_entity_poly.pdbx_seq_one_letter_code
_entity_poly.pdbx_strand_id
1 'polypeptide(L)'
;MPRPEAQIIQHLILIAHTRSARTPFNNLTPNASYNLYKKSLSSSSYDRILALAVSSALQSRKYTETVIAYLQELLDALPVRERLQRENLAAIFRPVSETSASSVRILRVDEISVFSKQDVLDALRSVDEALWRAVCRRLQLVEVAEEMQRTV
;
A
#
# COMPACT_ATOMS: atom_id res chain seq x y z
N MET A 1 -7.02 -16.18 2.78
CA MET A 1 -6.33 -15.45 3.86
C MET A 1 -5.84 -14.12 3.30
N PRO A 2 -6.05 -12.98 3.97
CA PRO A 2 -5.36 -11.74 3.62
C PRO A 2 -3.85 -12.01 3.66
N ARG A 3 -3.10 -11.53 2.67
CA ARG A 3 -1.64 -11.67 2.68
C ARG A 3 -1.07 -10.59 3.59
N PRO A 4 -0.05 -10.89 4.42
CA PRO A 4 0.65 -9.87 5.20
C PRO A 4 1.21 -8.77 4.29
N GLU A 5 1.08 -7.51 4.69
CA GLU A 5 1.51 -6.35 3.91
C GLU A 5 3.00 -6.41 3.54
N ALA A 6 3.85 -6.88 4.46
CA ALA A 6 5.26 -7.14 4.22
C ALA A 6 5.48 -8.02 2.98
N GLN A 7 4.71 -9.08 2.82
CA GLN A 7 4.83 -10.00 1.68
C GLN A 7 4.36 -9.35 0.38
N ILE A 8 3.35 -8.47 0.44
CA ILE A 8 2.88 -7.71 -0.72
C ILE A 8 3.98 -6.77 -1.19
N ILE A 9 4.54 -5.97 -0.29
CA ILE A 9 5.60 -5.00 -0.59
C ILE A 9 6.86 -5.71 -1.10
N GLN A 10 7.32 -6.77 -0.42
CA GLN A 10 8.47 -7.57 -0.85
C GLN A 10 8.28 -8.19 -2.23
N HIS A 11 7.07 -8.68 -2.53
CA HIS A 11 6.78 -9.23 -3.86
C HIS A 11 6.83 -8.15 -4.94
N LEU A 12 6.33 -6.95 -4.66
CA LEU A 12 6.37 -5.82 -5.58
C LEU A 12 7.80 -5.30 -5.81
N ILE A 13 8.65 -5.28 -4.79
CA ILE A 13 10.09 -4.99 -4.90
C ILE A 13 10.75 -6.00 -5.84
N LEU A 14 10.49 -7.30 -5.63
CA LEU A 14 11.05 -8.36 -6.46
C LEU A 14 10.61 -8.23 -7.94
N ILE A 15 9.35 -7.86 -8.18
CA ILE A 15 8.85 -7.57 -9.52
C ILE A 15 9.57 -6.37 -10.14
N ALA A 16 9.76 -5.29 -9.39
CA ALA A 16 10.43 -4.10 -9.88
C ALA A 16 11.89 -4.39 -10.27
N HIS A 17 12.62 -5.14 -9.44
CA HIS A 17 14.00 -5.56 -9.70
C HIS A 17 14.12 -6.51 -10.89
N THR A 18 13.40 -7.63 -10.85
CA THR A 18 13.57 -8.71 -11.84
C THR A 18 12.84 -8.42 -13.14
N ARG A 19 11.93 -7.44 -13.14
CA ARG A 19 10.96 -7.20 -14.21
C ARG A 19 10.13 -8.44 -14.56
N SER A 20 10.05 -9.36 -13.62
CA SER A 20 9.37 -10.63 -13.72
C SER A 20 8.53 -10.79 -12.46
N ALA A 21 7.32 -11.32 -12.61
CA ALA A 21 6.57 -11.73 -11.43
C ALA A 21 6.63 -13.23 -11.16
N ARG A 22 7.59 -13.89 -11.80
CA ARG A 22 8.02 -15.22 -11.40
C ARG A 22 8.82 -15.10 -10.12
N THR A 23 8.28 -15.62 -9.04
CA THR A 23 8.94 -15.75 -7.75
C THR A 23 8.91 -17.22 -7.35
N PRO A 24 9.72 -17.68 -6.36
CA PRO A 24 9.63 -19.05 -5.86
C PRO A 24 8.22 -19.45 -5.38
N PHE A 25 7.36 -18.46 -5.14
CA PHE A 25 5.99 -18.61 -4.63
C PHE A 25 4.91 -18.28 -5.69
N ASN A 26 5.28 -17.89 -6.90
CA ASN A 26 4.35 -17.46 -7.95
C ASN A 26 4.96 -17.68 -9.35
N ASN A 27 4.39 -18.57 -10.16
CA ASN A 27 4.87 -18.87 -11.53
C ASN A 27 4.25 -17.98 -12.62
N LEU A 28 3.48 -16.96 -12.24
CA LEU A 28 2.79 -16.08 -13.18
C LEU A 28 3.77 -15.14 -13.91
N THR A 29 3.42 -14.78 -15.14
CA THR A 29 4.14 -13.74 -15.88
C THR A 29 4.00 -12.38 -15.18
N PRO A 30 4.95 -11.43 -15.37
CA PRO A 30 4.84 -10.08 -14.82
C PRO A 30 3.47 -9.42 -15.04
N ASN A 31 2.91 -9.53 -16.25
CA ASN A 31 1.56 -9.06 -16.55
C ASN A 31 0.46 -9.82 -15.80
N ALA A 32 0.60 -11.14 -15.61
CA ALA A 32 -0.40 -11.94 -14.91
C ALA A 32 -0.39 -11.69 -13.40
N SER A 33 0.76 -11.55 -12.75
CA SER A 33 0.80 -11.14 -11.34
C SER A 33 0.36 -9.70 -11.17
N TYR A 34 0.79 -8.79 -12.05
CA TYR A 34 0.25 -7.43 -12.09
C TYR A 34 -1.27 -7.42 -12.24
N ASN A 35 -1.85 -8.28 -13.09
CA ASN A 35 -3.29 -8.44 -13.22
C ASN A 35 -3.95 -9.08 -12.00
N LEU A 36 -3.24 -9.93 -11.26
CA LEU A 36 -3.71 -10.54 -10.02
C LEU A 36 -3.85 -9.49 -8.93
N TYR A 37 -2.85 -8.62 -8.79
CA TYR A 37 -2.97 -7.41 -7.99
C TYR A 37 -4.09 -6.55 -8.55
N LYS A 38 -4.13 -6.23 -9.85
CA LYS A 38 -5.19 -5.42 -10.49
C LYS A 38 -6.62 -5.87 -10.17
N LYS A 39 -6.85 -7.18 -10.05
CA LYS A 39 -8.15 -7.80 -9.78
C LYS A 39 -8.55 -7.79 -8.30
N SER A 40 -7.60 -7.74 -7.35
CA SER A 40 -7.91 -7.63 -5.92
C SER A 40 -8.23 -6.20 -5.46
N LEU A 41 -8.20 -5.22 -6.38
CA LEU A 41 -8.26 -3.80 -6.07
C LEU A 41 -9.68 -3.29 -6.17
N SER A 42 -10.34 -3.13 -5.03
CA SER A 42 -11.32 -2.04 -4.94
C SER A 42 -10.64 -0.73 -5.33
N SER A 43 -11.39 0.25 -5.84
CA SER A 43 -10.91 1.63 -6.02
C SER A 43 -10.43 2.26 -4.70
N SER A 44 -10.71 1.62 -3.56
CA SER A 44 -10.38 2.04 -2.20
C SER A 44 -9.11 1.43 -1.59
N SER A 45 -8.36 0.55 -2.27
CA SER A 45 -7.15 -0.08 -1.68
C SER A 45 -5.84 0.65 -2.02
N TYR A 46 -4.92 0.74 -1.05
CA TYR A 46 -3.56 1.25 -1.26
C TYR A 46 -2.69 0.33 -2.13
N ASP A 47 -3.00 -0.97 -2.17
CA ASP A 47 -2.35 -1.95 -3.06
C ASP A 47 -2.38 -1.51 -4.52
N ARG A 48 -3.42 -0.74 -4.90
CA ARG A 48 -3.56 -0.21 -6.26
C ARG A 48 -2.55 0.86 -6.57
N ILE A 49 -2.23 1.70 -5.59
CA ILE A 49 -1.19 2.73 -5.72
C ILE A 49 0.15 2.04 -5.92
N LEU A 50 0.47 1.04 -5.08
CA LEU A 50 1.71 0.26 -5.18
C LEU A 50 1.84 -0.44 -6.53
N ALA A 51 0.78 -1.12 -6.99
CA ALA A 51 0.78 -1.82 -8.27
C ALA A 51 0.93 -0.87 -9.47
N LEU A 52 0.34 0.32 -9.42
CA LEU A 52 0.47 1.34 -10.48
C LEU A 52 1.88 1.96 -10.52
N ALA A 53 2.51 2.17 -9.37
CA ALA A 53 3.89 2.60 -9.29
C ALA A 53 4.82 1.58 -9.94
N VAL A 54 4.72 0.30 -9.55
CA VAL A 54 5.48 -0.80 -10.16
C VAL A 54 5.21 -0.94 -11.66
N SER A 55 3.96 -0.82 -12.09
CA SER A 55 3.63 -0.84 -13.53
C SER A 55 4.33 0.28 -14.31
N SER A 56 4.43 1.47 -13.72
CA SER A 56 5.13 2.61 -14.34
C SER A 56 6.65 2.36 -14.44
N ALA A 57 7.24 1.70 -13.45
CA ALA A 57 8.63 1.23 -13.49
C ALA A 57 8.86 0.17 -14.59
N LEU A 58 7.94 -0.80 -14.74
CA LEU A 58 8.03 -1.84 -15.77
C LEU A 58 7.94 -1.27 -17.19
N GLN A 59 7.08 -0.28 -17.41
CA GLN A 59 6.85 0.31 -18.74
C GLN A 59 8.00 1.20 -19.20
N SER A 60 8.48 2.10 -18.33
CA SER A 60 9.37 3.18 -18.74
C SER A 60 10.84 2.95 -18.38
N ARG A 61 11.15 2.01 -17.47
CA ARG A 61 12.46 1.81 -16.83
C ARG A 61 13.00 3.02 -16.03
N LYS A 62 12.57 4.23 -16.37
CA LYS A 62 12.91 5.51 -15.74
C LYS A 62 12.70 5.49 -14.23
N TYR A 63 11.64 4.84 -13.76
CA TYR A 63 11.23 4.84 -12.36
C TYR A 63 11.62 3.58 -11.58
N THR A 64 12.44 2.68 -12.14
CA THR A 64 12.74 1.39 -11.48
C THR A 64 13.37 1.59 -10.10
N GLU A 65 14.50 2.29 -10.01
CA GLU A 65 15.20 2.55 -8.74
C GLU A 65 14.33 3.36 -7.76
N THR A 66 13.63 4.37 -8.27
CA THR A 66 12.70 5.20 -7.49
C THR A 66 11.61 4.37 -6.84
N VAL A 67 10.97 3.47 -7.59
CA VAL A 67 9.91 2.61 -7.07
C VAL A 67 10.44 1.61 -6.06
N ILE A 68 11.64 1.06 -6.28
CA ILE A 68 12.29 0.16 -5.32
C ILE A 68 12.57 0.91 -4.01
N ALA A 69 13.18 2.08 -4.08
CA ALA A 69 13.47 2.91 -2.91
C ALA A 69 12.19 3.26 -2.12
N TYR A 70 11.15 3.70 -2.83
CA TYR A 70 9.84 3.98 -2.25
C TYR A 70 9.22 2.75 -1.56
N LEU A 71 9.25 1.59 -2.21
CA LEU A 71 8.70 0.36 -1.61
C LEU A 71 9.55 -0.12 -0.42
N GLN A 72 10.86 0.07 -0.45
CA GLN A 72 11.74 -0.26 0.66
C GLN A 72 11.48 0.65 1.86
N GLU A 73 11.26 1.95 1.64
CA GLU A 73 10.87 2.90 2.70
C GLU A 73 9.57 2.48 3.40
N LEU A 74 8.57 2.05 2.62
CA LEU A 74 7.33 1.50 3.18
C LEU A 74 7.57 0.20 3.96
N LEU A 75 8.42 -0.70 3.44
CA LEU A 75 8.74 -1.96 4.12
C LEU A 75 9.45 -1.71 5.46
N ASP A 76 10.38 -0.75 5.50
CA ASP A 76 11.15 -0.39 6.68
C ASP A 76 10.27 0.33 7.73
N ALA A 77 9.26 1.08 7.29
CA ALA A 77 8.28 1.73 8.18
C ALA A 77 7.25 0.76 8.78
N LEU A 78 7.05 -0.41 8.17
CA LEU A 78 6.01 -1.37 8.53
C LEU A 78 6.07 -1.81 10.02
N PRO A 79 7.22 -2.24 10.57
CA PRO A 79 7.26 -2.76 11.95
C PRO A 79 6.88 -1.69 12.99
N VAL A 80 7.28 -0.44 12.74
CA VAL A 80 6.96 0.69 13.62
C VAL A 80 5.45 0.98 13.58
N ARG A 81 4.87 1.04 12.39
CA ARG A 81 3.44 1.32 12.23
C ARG A 81 2.56 0.18 12.75
N GLU A 82 2.96 -1.08 12.53
CA GLU A 82 2.26 -2.24 13.11
C GLU A 82 2.25 -2.17 14.64
N ARG A 83 3.39 -1.81 15.26
CA ARG A 83 3.46 -1.63 16.71
C ARG A 83 2.52 -0.53 17.18
N LEU A 84 2.55 0.65 16.55
CA LEU A 84 1.67 1.78 16.91
C LEU A 84 0.19 1.43 16.74
N GLN A 85 -0.16 0.70 15.67
CA GLN A 85 -1.53 0.24 15.45
C GLN A 85 -1.98 -0.71 16.56
N ARG A 86 -1.13 -1.67 16.96
CA ARG A 86 -1.42 -2.57 18.09
C ARG A 86 -1.57 -1.81 19.41
N GLU A 87 -0.70 -0.83 19.67
CA GLU A 87 -0.78 0.04 20.86
C GLU A 87 -2.09 0.84 20.88
N ASN A 88 -2.47 1.44 19.76
CA ASN A 88 -3.72 2.19 19.61
C ASN A 88 -4.95 1.29 19.79
N LEU A 89 -4.95 0.09 19.21
CA LEU A 89 -6.03 -0.88 19.42
C LEU A 89 -6.08 -1.31 20.89
N ALA A 90 -4.95 -1.61 21.52
CA ALA A 90 -4.90 -1.94 22.94
C ALA A 90 -5.42 -0.80 23.83
N ALA A 91 -5.23 0.46 23.43
CA ALA A 91 -5.79 1.62 24.13
C ALA A 91 -7.31 1.73 23.95
N ILE A 92 -7.83 1.47 22.74
CA ILE A 92 -9.29 1.47 22.46
C ILE A 92 -10.01 0.35 23.22
N PHE A 93 -9.38 -0.82 23.32
CA PHE A 93 -9.97 -2.01 23.94
C PHE A 93 -9.52 -2.26 25.38
N ARG A 94 -8.73 -1.35 25.98
CA ARG A 94 -8.45 -1.38 27.42
C ARG A 94 -9.77 -1.13 28.15
N PRO A 95 -10.29 -2.09 28.93
CA PRO A 95 -11.59 -1.94 29.56
C PRO A 95 -11.54 -0.86 30.63
N VAL A 96 -12.54 0.01 30.62
CA VAL A 96 -12.89 0.84 31.78
C VAL A 96 -13.80 -0.01 32.66
N SER A 97 -13.27 -0.45 33.81
CA SER A 97 -13.95 -1.13 34.92
C SER A 97 -14.57 -2.51 34.69
N GLU A 98 -14.48 -3.35 35.73
CA GLU A 98 -15.03 -4.71 35.89
C GLU A 98 -16.58 -4.80 35.80
N THR A 99 -17.27 -3.74 35.39
CA THR A 99 -18.74 -3.64 35.41
C THR A 99 -19.44 -3.87 34.07
N SER A 100 -18.72 -4.05 32.96
CA SER A 100 -19.35 -4.32 31.65
C SER A 100 -19.48 -5.82 31.37
N ALA A 101 -20.70 -6.35 31.54
CA ALA A 101 -21.07 -7.75 31.27
C ALA A 101 -21.08 -8.15 29.78
N SER A 102 -20.68 -7.27 28.86
CA SER A 102 -20.68 -7.52 27.42
C SER A 102 -19.25 -7.72 26.90
N SER A 103 -18.89 -8.94 26.53
CA SER A 103 -17.64 -9.21 25.80
C SER A 103 -17.71 -8.57 24.41
N VAL A 104 -16.87 -7.56 24.14
CA VAL A 104 -16.69 -7.04 22.78
C VAL A 104 -15.88 -8.06 21.99
N ARG A 105 -16.54 -8.81 21.09
CA ARG A 105 -15.86 -9.68 20.12
C ARG A 105 -15.25 -8.80 19.03
N ILE A 106 -13.94 -8.62 19.05
CA ILE A 106 -13.21 -7.98 17.95
C ILE A 106 -13.16 -8.97 16.79
N LEU A 107 -13.93 -8.69 15.73
CA LEU A 107 -13.80 -9.38 14.46
C LEU A 107 -12.50 -8.91 13.78
N ARG A 108 -11.44 -9.71 13.97
CA ARG A 108 -10.21 -9.78 13.16
C ARG A 108 -9.40 -8.48 13.02
N VAL A 109 -8.56 -8.23 14.02
CA VAL A 109 -7.47 -7.23 13.97
C VAL A 109 -6.58 -7.39 12.73
N ASP A 110 -6.45 -8.63 12.24
CA ASP A 110 -5.60 -9.00 11.09
C ASP A 110 -6.08 -8.42 9.74
N GLU A 111 -7.26 -7.81 9.68
CA GLU A 111 -7.82 -7.21 8.47
C GLU A 111 -7.64 -5.67 8.41
N ILE A 112 -7.05 -5.05 9.45
CA ILE A 112 -6.83 -3.60 9.48
C ILE A 112 -5.49 -3.27 8.82
N SER A 113 -5.56 -2.70 7.62
CA SER A 113 -4.40 -2.16 6.89
C SER A 113 -3.55 -1.23 7.75
N VAL A 114 -2.22 -1.40 7.73
CA VAL A 114 -1.27 -0.57 8.51
C VAL A 114 -1.06 0.78 7.84
N PHE A 115 -1.18 0.82 6.51
CA PHE A 115 -1.11 2.03 5.72
C PHE A 115 -2.49 2.52 5.29
N SER A 116 -2.71 3.83 5.35
CA SER A 116 -3.80 4.47 4.61
C SER A 116 -3.38 4.77 3.17
N LYS A 117 -4.35 5.03 2.30
CA LYS A 117 -4.04 5.52 0.94
C LYS A 117 -3.21 6.80 0.95
N GLN A 118 -3.54 7.72 1.86
CA GLN A 118 -2.93 9.03 1.91
C GLN A 118 -1.46 8.90 2.30
N ASP A 119 -1.15 8.04 3.28
CA ASP A 119 0.24 7.71 3.65
C ASP A 119 1.07 7.26 2.44
N VAL A 120 0.49 6.37 1.64
CA VAL A 120 1.14 5.75 0.48
C VAL A 120 1.30 6.77 -0.66
N LEU A 121 0.34 7.66 -0.86
CA LEU A 121 0.44 8.76 -1.82
C LEU A 121 1.47 9.82 -1.38
N ASP A 122 1.51 10.16 -0.10
CA ASP A 122 2.42 11.16 0.44
C ASP A 122 3.87 10.66 0.40
N ALA A 123 4.09 9.39 0.76
CA ALA A 123 5.39 8.73 0.61
C ALA A 123 5.82 8.64 -0.87
N LEU A 124 4.89 8.41 -1.80
CA LEU A 124 5.23 8.40 -3.21
C LEU A 124 5.58 9.82 -3.72
N ARG A 125 4.88 10.84 -3.22
CA ARG A 125 5.11 12.24 -3.57
C ARG A 125 6.44 12.76 -3.04
N SER A 126 6.84 12.37 -1.82
CA SER A 126 8.13 12.77 -1.23
C SER A 126 9.31 12.19 -2.01
N VAL A 127 9.17 10.99 -2.57
CA VAL A 127 10.22 10.33 -3.35
C VAL A 127 10.27 10.84 -4.80
N ASP A 128 9.13 10.91 -5.51
CA ASP A 128 9.08 11.38 -6.89
C ASP A 128 7.70 11.93 -7.26
N GLU A 129 7.62 13.26 -7.36
CA GLU A 129 6.38 13.96 -7.70
C GLU A 129 5.88 13.63 -9.11
N ALA A 130 6.76 13.38 -10.08
CA ALA A 130 6.34 13.07 -11.45
C ALA A 130 5.70 11.67 -11.54
N LEU A 131 6.26 10.70 -10.83
CA LEU A 131 5.70 9.37 -10.66
C LEU A 131 4.37 9.43 -9.90
N TRP A 132 4.31 10.20 -8.81
CA TRP A 132 3.07 10.46 -8.08
C TRP A 132 1.97 11.00 -9.01
N ARG A 133 2.25 12.05 -9.80
CA ARG A 133 1.29 12.60 -10.79
C ARG A 133 0.87 11.56 -11.83
N ALA A 134 1.79 10.70 -12.28
CA ALA A 134 1.47 9.62 -13.21
C ALA A 134 0.52 8.59 -12.59
N VAL A 135 0.74 8.22 -11.33
CA VAL A 135 -0.13 7.31 -10.58
C VAL A 135 -1.50 7.93 -10.31
N CYS A 136 -1.56 9.19 -9.85
CA CYS A 136 -2.82 9.91 -9.64
C CYS A 136 -3.66 10.03 -10.91
N ARG A 137 -3.03 10.30 -12.07
CA ARG A 137 -3.70 10.26 -13.39
C ARG A 137 -4.33 8.91 -13.70
N ARG A 138 -3.60 7.82 -13.45
CA ARG A 138 -4.09 6.45 -13.67
C ARG A 138 -5.17 6.02 -12.66
N LEU A 139 -5.21 6.68 -11.51
CA LEU A 139 -6.26 6.50 -10.50
C LEU A 139 -7.49 7.39 -10.75
N GLN A 140 -7.46 8.28 -11.76
CA GLN A 140 -8.49 9.31 -11.98
C GLN A 140 -8.70 10.21 -10.74
N LEU A 141 -7.65 10.40 -9.93
CA LEU A 141 -7.68 11.29 -8.75
C LEU A 141 -7.40 12.77 -9.11
N VAL A 142 -7.26 13.06 -10.40
CA VAL A 142 -6.76 14.36 -10.91
C VAL A 142 -7.75 15.48 -10.65
N GLU A 143 -9.06 15.19 -10.59
CA GLU A 143 -10.08 16.20 -10.32
C GLU A 143 -9.97 16.79 -8.90
N VAL A 144 -9.37 16.07 -7.94
CA VAL A 144 -9.23 16.54 -6.54
C VAL A 144 -8.00 17.45 -6.36
N ALA A 145 -6.94 17.25 -7.14
CA ALA A 145 -5.69 18.01 -7.00
C ALA A 145 -5.80 19.44 -7.58
N GLU A 146 -6.65 19.63 -8.60
CA GLU A 146 -6.90 20.95 -9.21
C GLU A 146 -7.89 21.80 -8.39
N GLU A 147 -8.81 21.20 -7.63
CA GLU A 147 -9.73 21.93 -6.74
C GLU A 147 -9.03 22.52 -5.50
N MET A 148 -8.05 21.82 -4.93
CA MET A 148 -7.32 22.31 -3.75
C MET A 148 -6.39 23.49 -4.06
N GLN A 149 -6.01 23.73 -5.32
CA GLN A 149 -5.20 24.89 -5.72
C GLN A 149 -6.05 26.14 -6.03
N ARG A 150 -7.37 26.00 -6.16
CA ARG A 150 -8.29 27.12 -6.45
C ARG A 150 -8.99 27.70 -5.21
N THR A 151 -8.76 27.12 -4.03
CA THR A 151 -9.40 27.52 -2.76
C THR A 151 -8.47 28.27 -1.81
N VAL A 152 -7.31 28.74 -2.29
CA VAL A 152 -6.42 29.67 -1.58
C VAL A 152 -6.40 31.01 -2.30
#